data_AF-A0A257K6E1-F1
#
_entry.id   AF-A0A257K6E1-F1
#
_cell.length_a   1.000
_cell.length_b   1.000
_cell.length_c   1.000
_cell.angle_alpha   90.00
_cell.angle_beta   90.00
_cell.angle_gamma   90.00
#
_symmetry.space_group_name_H-M   'P 1'
#
loop_
_entity.id
_entity.type
_entity.pdbx_description
1 polymer ?
#
loop_
_entity_poly.entity_id
_entity_poly.type
_entity_poly.pdbx_seq_one_letter_code
_entity_poly.pdbx_strand_id
1 'polypeptide(L)' 'MADSFTKKENNKKRALKKKFKDLKKKDRKVNNNKGKGFESMIVYVDDQGQLTSTPPEIKKPTESKITPRVAISSATKL' A
#
# COMPACT_ATOMS: atom_id res chain seq x y z
N MET A 1 28.76 -47.57 24.38
CA MET A 1 27.48 -46.92 24.75
C MET A 1 26.43 -47.21 23.67
N ALA A 2 25.41 -48.00 23.96
CA ALA A 2 24.24 -48.13 23.09
C ALA A 2 23.28 -46.97 23.38
N ASP A 3 23.18 -45.99 22.48
CA ASP A 3 22.13 -44.97 22.60
C ASP A 3 20.77 -45.66 22.43
N SER A 4 19.95 -45.61 23.47
CA SER A 4 18.60 -46.20 23.46
C SER A 4 17.76 -45.67 22.29
N PHE A 5 17.00 -46.54 21.63
CA PHE A 5 16.14 -46.21 20.48
C PHE A 5 15.25 -44.98 20.73
N THR A 6 14.76 -44.83 21.97
CA THR A 6 13.95 -43.70 22.41
C THR A 6 14.68 -42.37 22.31
N LYS A 7 15.96 -42.32 22.69
CA LYS A 7 16.82 -41.12 22.60
C LYS A 7 17.05 -40.71 21.15
N LYS A 8 17.29 -41.70 20.27
CA LYS A 8 17.47 -41.47 18.82
C LYS A 8 16.20 -40.90 18.18
N GLU A 9 15.03 -41.43 18.52
CA GLU A 9 13.75 -40.94 17.99
C GLU A 9 13.41 -39.53 18.50
N ASN A 10 13.64 -39.26 19.78
CA ASN A 10 13.42 -37.94 20.37
C ASN A 10 14.32 -36.86 19.73
N ASN A 11 15.57 -37.20 19.44
CA ASN A 11 16.49 -36.29 18.74
C ASN A 11 16.02 -35.99 17.31
N LYS A 12 15.52 -37.00 16.58
CA LYS A 12 14.90 -36.80 15.27
C LYS A 12 13.70 -35.85 15.34
N LYS A 13 12.79 -36.06 16.29
CA LYS A 13 11.61 -35.19 16.49
C LYS A 13 12.02 -33.74 16.79
N ARG A 14 13.04 -33.53 17.63
CA ARG A 14 13.58 -32.19 17.93
C ARG A 14 14.19 -31.52 16.69
N ALA A 15 14.96 -32.27 15.90
CA ALA A 15 15.55 -31.76 14.66
C ALA A 15 14.48 -31.33 13.64
N LEU A 16 13.43 -32.14 13.46
CA LEU A 16 12.31 -31.81 12.57
C LEU A 16 11.56 -30.55 13.05
N LYS A 17 11.28 -30.44 14.35
CA LYS A 17 10.65 -29.23 14.93
C LYS A 17 11.49 -27.97 14.70
N LYS A 18 12.82 -28.08 14.82
CA LYS A 18 13.74 -26.95 14.54
C LYS A 18 13.67 -26.54 13.06
N LYS A 19 13.79 -27.50 12.14
CA LYS A 19 13.66 -27.25 10.70
C LYS A 19 12.34 -26.58 10.35
N PHE A 20 11.22 -27.06 10.90
CA PHE A 20 9.91 -26.48 10.66
C PHE A 20 9.80 -25.03 11.17
N LYS A 21 10.32 -24.75 12.37
CA LYS A 21 10.38 -23.38 12.92
C LYS A 21 11.23 -22.46 12.05
N ASP A 22 12.37 -22.94 11.56
CA ASP A 22 13.26 -22.17 10.69
C ASP A 22 12.62 -21.88 9.34
N LEU A 23 11.93 -22.85 8.74
CA LEU A 23 11.14 -22.66 7.52
C LEU A 23 10.04 -21.62 7.72
N LYS A 24 9.24 -21.74 8.79
CA LYS A 24 8.18 -20.76 9.12
C LYS A 24 8.76 -19.36 9.35
N LYS A 25 9.96 -19.25 9.93
CA LYS A 25 10.65 -17.97 10.11
C LYS A 25 11.09 -17.38 8.78
N LYS A 26 11.63 -18.18 7.85
CA LYS A 26 12.03 -17.73 6.50
C LYS A 26 10.81 -17.32 5.67
N ASP A 27 9.76 -18.12 5.70
CA ASP A 27 8.50 -17.84 5.02
C ASP A 27 7.91 -16.51 5.48
N ARG A 28 7.83 -16.29 6.80
CA ARG A 28 7.44 -15.00 7.37
C ARG A 28 8.36 -13.83 7.00
N LYS A 29 9.62 -14.05 6.61
CA LYS A 29 10.52 -12.97 6.18
C LYS A 29 10.30 -12.63 4.70
N VAL A 30 10.10 -13.64 3.87
CA VAL A 30 9.89 -13.49 2.42
C VAL A 30 8.48 -12.95 2.15
N ASN A 31 7.48 -13.49 2.83
CA ASN A 31 6.06 -13.20 2.61
C ASN A 31 5.49 -12.18 3.62
N ASN A 32 6.34 -11.44 4.34
CA ASN A 32 5.85 -10.39 5.23
C ASN A 32 5.33 -9.20 4.41
N ASN A 33 4.01 -9.03 4.36
CA ASN A 33 3.41 -7.81 3.81
C ASN A 33 3.42 -6.64 4.82
N LYS A 34 3.96 -6.83 6.03
CA LYS A 34 4.10 -5.75 7.02
C LYS A 34 5.34 -4.92 6.68
N GLY A 35 5.13 -3.69 6.23
CA GLY A 35 6.19 -2.76 5.83
C GLY A 35 6.39 -2.62 4.33
N LYS A 36 5.40 -2.99 3.51
CA LYS A 36 5.37 -2.46 2.14
C LYS A 36 5.38 -0.92 2.24
N GLY A 37 6.17 -0.27 1.38
CA GLY A 37 6.40 1.18 1.44
C GLY A 37 5.11 2.00 1.25
N PHE A 38 5.15 3.29 1.57
CA PHE A 38 4.00 4.21 1.48
C PHE A 38 3.26 4.13 0.13
N GLU A 39 3.99 4.00 -0.97
CA GLU A 39 3.45 3.83 -2.32
C GLU A 39 2.46 2.66 -2.45
N SER A 40 2.66 1.57 -1.70
CA SER A 40 1.77 0.41 -1.73
C SER A 40 0.48 0.59 -0.92
N MET A 41 0.38 1.66 -0.14
CA MET A 41 -0.83 2.06 0.60
C MET A 41 -1.68 3.04 -0.21
N ILE A 42 -1.09 3.69 -1.21
CA ILE A 42 -1.80 4.63 -2.07
C ILE A 42 -2.39 3.85 -3.24
N VAL A 43 -3.69 4.03 -3.45
CA VAL A 43 -4.40 3.54 -4.63
C VAL A 43 -5.28 4.67 -5.10
N TYR A 44 -5.36 4.85 -6.41
CA TYR A 44 -6.19 5.89 -7.01
C TYR A 44 -7.51 5.28 -7.46
N VAL A 45 -8.54 6.13 -7.51
CA VAL A 45 -9.88 5.75 -7.97
C VAL A 45 -10.15 6.47 -9.27
N ASP A 46 -10.60 5.73 -10.29
CA ASP A 46 -10.98 6.29 -11.58
C ASP A 46 -12.43 6.82 -11.59
N ASP A 47 -12.85 7.40 -12.71
CA ASP A 47 -14.20 7.96 -12.88
C ASP A 47 -15.32 6.92 -12.77
N GLN A 48 -15.00 5.62 -12.86
CA GLN A 48 -15.93 4.50 -12.72
C GLN A 48 -15.89 3.87 -11.33
N GLY A 49 -15.12 4.44 -10.40
CA GLY A 49 -14.98 3.93 -9.03
C GLY A 49 -14.08 2.69 -8.93
N GLN A 50 -13.34 2.34 -9.98
CA GLN A 50 -12.41 1.22 -9.98
C GLN A 50 -11.03 1.66 -9.47
N LEU A 51 -10.37 0.74 -8.75
CA LEU A 51 -9.04 0.95 -8.20
C LEU A 51 -8.00 0.85 -9.31
N THR A 52 -7.18 1.88 -9.48
CA THR A 52 -6.11 1.94 -10.46
C THR A 52 -4.76 2.30 -9.84
N SER A 53 -3.68 1.79 -10.45
CA SER A 53 -2.30 2.15 -10.11
C SER A 53 -1.85 3.45 -10.78
N THR A 54 -2.62 3.97 -11.74
CA THR A 54 -2.30 5.22 -12.43
C THR A 54 -2.81 6.42 -11.63
N PRO A 55 -1.97 7.40 -11.31
CA PRO A 55 -2.43 8.62 -10.66
C PRO A 55 -3.43 9.36 -11.55
N PRO A 56 -4.47 10.01 -10.98
CA PRO A 56 -5.43 10.79 -11.75
C PRO A 56 -4.73 12.00 -12.35
N GLU A 57 -5.11 12.37 -13.57
CA GLU A 57 -4.58 13.56 -14.22
C GLU A 57 -4.99 14.81 -13.43
N ILE A 58 -4.01 15.57 -12.94
CA ILE A 58 -4.24 16.85 -12.27
C ILE A 58 -4.67 17.85 -13.36
N LYS A 59 -5.98 17.94 -13.59
CA LYS A 59 -6.55 19.03 -14.40
C LYS A 59 -6.32 20.31 -13.62
N LYS A 60 -5.37 21.13 -14.07
CA LYS A 60 -5.19 22.51 -13.56
C LYS A 60 -6.58 23.15 -13.62
N PRO A 61 -7.07 23.78 -12.53
CA PRO A 61 -8.32 24.50 -12.60
C PRO A 61 -8.16 25.53 -13.72
N THR A 62 -8.90 25.34 -14.81
CA THR A 62 -9.00 26.34 -15.86
C THR A 62 -9.54 27.57 -15.15
N GLU A 63 -8.71 28.61 -15.03
CA GLU A 63 -9.09 29.92 -14.53
C GLU A 63 -10.42 30.29 -15.19
N SER A 64 -11.51 30.12 -14.45
CA SER A 64 -12.78 30.69 -14.84
C SER A 64 -12.52 32.19 -14.81
N LYS A 65 -12.43 32.78 -15.99
CA LYS A 65 -12.26 34.23 -16.15
C LYS A 65 -13.50 34.87 -15.54
N ILE A 66 -13.44 35.17 -14.25
CA ILE A 66 -14.44 35.97 -13.55
C ILE A 66 -14.25 37.38 -14.09
N THR A 67 -14.98 37.73 -15.15
CA THR A 67 -15.02 39.10 -15.65
C THR A 67 -15.75 39.95 -14.62
N PRO A 68 -15.12 40.94 -13.96
CA PRO A 68 -15.86 41.84 -13.10
C PRO A 68 -16.82 42.65 -13.99
N ARG A 69 -18.13 42.51 -13.76
CA ARG A 69 -19.15 43.38 -14.35
C ARG A 69 -19.02 44.77 -13.71
N VAL A 70 -18.09 45.58 -14.22
CA VAL A 70 -18.03 47.00 -13.86
C VAL A 70 -19.17 47.71 -14.59
N ALA A 71 -20.31 47.85 -13.91
CA ALA A 71 -21.36 48.76 -14.32
C ALA A 71 -20.86 50.19 -14.07
N ILE A 72 -20.27 50.81 -15.08
CA ILE A 72 -20.00 52.25 -15.04
C ILE A 72 -21.35 52.93 -15.20
N SER A 73 -21.89 53.41 -14.08
CA SER A 73 -23.01 54.35 -14.06
C SER A 73 -22.56 55.66 -14.73
N SER A 74 -22.84 55.82 -16.01
CA SER A 74 -22.70 57.12 -16.67
C SER A 74 -23.89 58.01 -16.27
N ALA A 75 -23.71 58.78 -15.20
CA ALA A 75 -24.61 59.89 -14.87
C ALA A 75 -24.57 60.92 -16.01
N THR A 76 -25.65 60.99 -16.78
CA THR A 76 -25.92 62.09 -17.70
C THR A 76 -26.20 63.34 -16.87
N LYS A 77 -25.24 64.26 -16.89
CA LYS A 77 -25.37 65.62 -16.36
C LYS A 77 -26.24 66.41 -17.35
N LEU A 78 -27.44 66.79 -16.93
CA LEU A 78 -28.30 67.82 -17.53
C LEU A 78 -28.74 68.76 -16.41
#